data_AF-A0A0N5BBK7-F1
#
_entry.id   AF-A0A0N5BBK7-F1
#
_cell.length_a   1.000
_cell.length_b   1.000
_cell.length_c   1.000
_cell.angle_alpha   90.00
_cell.angle_beta   90.00
_cell.angle_gamma   90.00
#
_symmetry.space_group_name_H-M   'P 1'
#
loop_
_entity.id
_entity.type
_entity.pdbx_description
1 polymer ?
#
loop_
_entity_poly.entity_id
_entity_poly.type
_entity_poly.pdbx_seq_one_letter_code
_entity_poly.pdbx_strand_id
1 'polypeptide(L)'
;MTLLANGQLPEAAQKFQAAIDIEPNNYQALYRQATVYLAMGRPDAAVDDLTKVINLKPDFISAVNQRGGVYLKQCKLEKAREDYKTVHKHEKNSESKQKIDLVTNIETWLEYANDYFENNDYSNAVSYLSKAIEHCQWAPHLYKKRAVCYEENGEIQKAITDFRAVTKLTSDSREIFLKVSKLHYLLGDAGSALIQIRECLKLDPDDKECFVFFKKVKKLDKLREQIDKFIEKKKWMECLEKTVEVFKAEKENERIQLDTMRYSCKCNMKAGHTAEAIRDCSEVLKNLNADDVEVLVDRAEAYILDENYEAAVNDYKRAHELDENNNSISEGLQKAQRLLKQSKKKDYYKILGLKRNAKKSDVMKAYRKLARKWHPDNFQNEEEKKKAEKMFIDIAAAKEVLTDPEKKAQFDNGQDPLDPESQQGSHAHPFHQGFHFHQGGFGGFDFGDGGSFGGFKFTFG
;
A
#
# COMPACT_ATOMS: atom_id res chain seq x y z
N MET A 1 -50.88 1.33 -17.98
CA MET A 1 -50.40 1.99 -16.75
C MET A 1 -49.56 1.08 -15.84
N THR A 2 -49.65 -0.25 -15.96
CA THR A 2 -48.91 -1.22 -15.11
C THR A 2 -47.41 -1.34 -15.41
N LEU A 3 -46.96 -1.11 -16.65
CA LEU A 3 -45.54 -1.35 -17.03
C LEU A 3 -44.54 -0.35 -16.45
N LEU A 4 -44.93 0.92 -16.32
CA LEU A 4 -44.07 1.99 -15.77
C LEU A 4 -43.90 1.82 -14.25
N ALA A 5 -44.96 1.35 -13.57
CA ALA A 5 -44.92 0.99 -12.16
C ALA A 5 -44.12 -0.30 -11.88
N ASN A 6 -44.03 -1.20 -12.86
CA ASN A 6 -43.32 -2.49 -12.75
C ASN A 6 -41.85 -2.45 -13.22
N GLY A 7 -41.31 -1.26 -13.56
CA GLY A 7 -39.91 -1.11 -13.97
C GLY A 7 -39.56 -1.62 -15.37
N GLN A 8 -40.54 -2.04 -16.18
CA GLN A 8 -40.35 -2.52 -17.56
C GLN A 8 -40.25 -1.34 -18.53
N LEU A 9 -39.19 -0.54 -18.38
CA LEU A 9 -39.01 0.69 -19.14
C LEU A 9 -38.95 0.46 -20.66
N PRO A 10 -38.17 -0.50 -21.22
CA PRO A 10 -38.06 -0.71 -22.66
C PRO A 10 -39.39 -1.04 -23.33
N GLU A 11 -40.17 -1.92 -22.71
CA GLU A 11 -41.51 -2.29 -23.18
C GLU A 11 -42.49 -1.12 -23.07
N ALA A 12 -42.39 -0.32 -22.00
CA ALA A 12 -43.20 0.89 -21.85
C ALA A 12 -42.91 1.90 -22.97
N ALA A 13 -41.64 2.12 -23.32
CA ALA A 13 -41.26 3.02 -24.42
C ALA A 13 -41.81 2.52 -25.77
N GLN A 14 -41.75 1.22 -26.05
CA GLN A 14 -42.33 0.65 -27.28
C GLN A 14 -43.85 0.84 -27.35
N LYS A 15 -44.58 0.63 -26.24
CA LYS A 15 -46.03 0.83 -26.23
C LYS A 15 -46.43 2.29 -26.41
N PHE A 16 -45.70 3.22 -25.80
CA PHE A 16 -45.97 4.64 -26.03
C PHE A 16 -45.61 5.05 -27.46
N GLN A 17 -44.53 4.50 -28.04
CA GLN A 17 -44.22 4.73 -29.44
C GLN A 17 -45.35 4.26 -30.35
N ALA A 18 -45.86 3.04 -30.16
CA ALA A 18 -46.99 2.53 -30.94
C ALA A 18 -48.26 3.39 -30.78
N ALA A 19 -48.51 3.93 -29.59
CA ALA A 19 -49.62 4.85 -29.36
C ALA A 19 -49.46 6.17 -30.14
N ILE A 20 -48.23 6.68 -30.22
CA ILE A 20 -47.90 7.91 -30.96
C ILE A 20 -47.91 7.66 -32.46
N ASP A 21 -47.54 6.47 -32.93
CA ASP A 21 -47.63 6.11 -34.34
C ASP A 21 -49.09 6.08 -34.83
N ILE A 22 -50.03 5.70 -33.96
CA ILE A 22 -51.48 5.74 -34.23
C ILE A 22 -52.03 7.17 -34.09
N GLU A 23 -51.63 7.89 -33.05
CA GLU A 23 -52.07 9.27 -32.77
C GLU A 23 -50.88 10.22 -32.55
N PRO A 24 -50.29 10.78 -33.62
CA PRO A 24 -49.07 11.59 -33.51
C PRO A 24 -49.20 12.86 -32.66
N ASN A 25 -50.43 13.38 -32.52
CA ASN A 25 -50.72 14.60 -31.77
C ASN A 25 -51.25 14.34 -30.34
N ASN A 26 -51.17 13.10 -29.86
CA ASN A 26 -51.58 12.77 -28.50
C ASN A 26 -50.53 13.25 -27.47
N TYR A 27 -50.72 14.47 -26.96
CA TYR A 27 -49.78 15.10 -26.02
C TYR A 27 -49.59 14.30 -24.72
N GLN A 28 -50.60 13.52 -24.29
CA GLN A 28 -50.48 12.69 -23.08
C GLN A 28 -49.55 11.51 -23.33
N ALA A 29 -49.67 10.86 -24.50
CA ALA A 29 -48.78 9.78 -24.89
C ALA A 29 -47.33 10.27 -25.00
N LEU A 30 -47.10 11.41 -25.67
CA LEU A 30 -45.79 12.06 -25.76
C LEU A 30 -45.20 12.41 -24.39
N TYR A 31 -46.00 13.01 -23.50
CA TYR A 31 -45.54 13.35 -22.15
C TYR A 31 -45.16 12.11 -21.34
N ARG A 32 -45.94 11.03 -21.44
CA ARG A 32 -45.62 9.76 -20.77
C ARG A 32 -44.37 9.12 -21.38
N GLN A 33 -44.20 9.16 -22.70
CA GLN A 33 -43.00 8.68 -23.36
C GLN A 33 -41.75 9.44 -22.87
N ALA A 34 -41.82 10.77 -22.78
CA ALA A 34 -40.74 11.57 -22.22
C ALA A 34 -40.37 11.13 -20.80
N THR A 35 -41.34 10.89 -19.91
CA THR A 35 -41.04 10.39 -18.55
C THR A 35 -40.37 9.02 -18.55
N VAL A 36 -40.72 8.14 -19.49
CA VAL A 36 -40.03 6.85 -19.67
C VAL A 36 -38.61 7.07 -20.15
N TYR A 37 -38.38 7.95 -21.13
CA TYR A 37 -37.03 8.28 -21.59
C TYR A 37 -36.15 8.88 -20.49
N LEU A 38 -36.71 9.70 -19.59
CA LEU A 38 -35.97 10.18 -18.41
C LEU A 38 -35.60 9.04 -17.46
N ALA A 39 -36.51 8.10 -17.20
CA ALA A 39 -36.22 6.93 -16.38
C ALA A 39 -35.16 6.01 -17.02
N MET A 40 -35.03 6.02 -18.35
CA MET A 40 -34.00 5.30 -19.10
C MET A 40 -32.65 6.03 -19.18
N GLY A 41 -32.54 7.27 -18.69
CA GLY A 41 -31.33 8.08 -18.87
C GLY A 41 -31.14 8.57 -20.32
N ARG A 42 -32.22 8.79 -21.07
CA ARG A 42 -32.22 9.37 -22.42
C ARG A 42 -32.78 10.80 -22.41
N PRO A 43 -32.05 11.78 -21.85
CA PRO A 43 -32.59 13.12 -21.62
C PRO A 43 -32.87 13.89 -22.91
N ASP A 44 -32.08 13.73 -23.97
CA ASP A 44 -32.31 14.46 -25.23
C ASP A 44 -33.61 14.01 -25.91
N ALA A 45 -33.88 12.70 -25.98
CA ALA A 45 -35.15 12.19 -26.49
C ALA A 45 -36.35 12.69 -25.66
N ALA A 46 -36.19 12.78 -24.35
CA ALA A 46 -37.23 13.34 -23.48
C ALA A 46 -37.47 14.84 -23.74
N VAL A 47 -36.41 15.63 -24.00
CA VAL A 47 -36.53 17.05 -24.36
C VAL A 47 -37.30 17.23 -25.67
N ASP A 48 -37.04 16.38 -26.66
CA ASP A 48 -37.74 16.44 -27.95
C ASP A 48 -39.25 16.21 -27.78
N ASP A 49 -39.63 15.17 -27.04
CA ASP A 49 -41.05 14.87 -26.80
C ASP A 49 -41.72 15.92 -25.91
N LEU A 50 -41.04 16.41 -24.86
CA LEU A 50 -41.56 17.51 -24.05
C LEU A 50 -41.77 18.78 -24.89
N THR A 51 -40.87 19.06 -25.85
CA THR A 51 -41.01 20.20 -26.75
C THR A 51 -42.21 20.04 -27.68
N LYS A 52 -42.46 18.84 -28.21
CA LYS A 52 -43.71 18.54 -28.97
C LYS A 52 -44.94 18.74 -28.10
N VAL A 53 -44.92 18.27 -26.85
CA VAL A 53 -46.04 18.46 -25.90
C VAL A 53 -46.34 19.94 -25.69
N ILE A 54 -45.32 20.76 -25.47
CA ILE A 54 -45.45 22.21 -25.27
C ILE A 54 -46.02 22.90 -26.52
N ASN A 55 -45.61 22.46 -27.72
CA ASN A 55 -46.13 22.99 -28.98
C ASN A 55 -47.60 22.60 -29.22
N LEU A 56 -47.99 21.37 -28.87
CA LEU A 56 -49.38 20.90 -28.99
C LEU A 56 -50.31 21.49 -27.93
N LYS A 57 -49.79 21.69 -26.71
CA LYS A 57 -50.56 22.15 -25.55
C LYS A 57 -49.75 23.15 -24.70
N PRO A 58 -49.70 24.44 -25.08
CA PRO A 58 -48.90 25.46 -24.40
C PRO A 58 -49.34 25.75 -22.95
N ASP A 59 -50.61 25.51 -22.61
CA ASP A 59 -51.17 25.65 -21.27
C ASP A 59 -50.77 24.50 -20.32
N PHE A 60 -50.17 23.43 -20.83
CA PHE A 60 -49.70 22.31 -20.03
C PHE A 60 -48.33 22.59 -19.39
N ILE A 61 -48.34 23.50 -18.40
CA ILE A 61 -47.14 24.00 -17.71
C ILE A 61 -46.29 22.89 -17.07
N SER A 62 -46.89 21.75 -16.70
CA SER A 62 -46.14 20.59 -16.19
C SER A 62 -45.07 20.11 -17.18
N ALA A 63 -45.33 20.14 -18.50
CA ALA A 63 -44.32 19.78 -19.49
C ALA A 63 -43.17 20.80 -19.55
N VAL A 64 -43.47 22.10 -19.42
CA VAL A 64 -42.46 23.16 -19.35
C VAL A 64 -41.59 23.00 -18.11
N ASN A 65 -42.18 22.77 -16.94
CA ASN A 65 -41.44 22.55 -15.69
C ASN A 65 -40.56 21.28 -15.75
N GLN A 66 -41.07 20.19 -16.34
CA GLN A 66 -40.26 18.98 -16.55
C GLN A 66 -39.09 19.25 -17.51
N ARG A 67 -39.31 19.94 -18.63
CA ARG A 67 -38.25 20.27 -19.58
C ARG A 67 -37.19 21.19 -18.97
N GLY A 68 -37.59 22.19 -18.18
CA GLY A 68 -36.67 23.01 -17.39
C GLY A 68 -35.81 22.20 -16.42
N GLY A 69 -36.40 21.19 -15.76
CA GLY A 69 -35.68 20.24 -14.92
C GLY A 69 -34.67 19.39 -15.68
N VAL A 70 -35.01 18.94 -16.89
CA VAL A 70 -34.09 18.19 -17.76
C VAL A 70 -32.96 19.08 -18.24
N TYR A 71 -33.25 20.30 -18.66
CA TYR A 71 -32.23 21.28 -19.06
C TYR A 71 -31.28 21.62 -17.90
N LEU A 72 -31.79 21.78 -16.68
CA LEU A 72 -30.97 21.99 -15.49
C LEU A 72 -29.99 20.82 -15.27
N LYS A 73 -30.49 19.58 -15.33
CA LYS A 73 -29.64 18.38 -15.20
C LYS A 73 -28.58 18.27 -16.29
N GLN A 74 -28.88 18.70 -17.51
CA GLN A 74 -27.93 18.80 -18.63
C GLN A 74 -26.99 20.02 -18.55
N CYS A 75 -27.13 20.87 -17.53
CA CYS A 75 -26.44 22.17 -17.41
C CYS A 75 -26.71 23.14 -18.57
N LYS A 76 -27.88 23.05 -19.23
CA LYS A 76 -28.36 24.02 -20.23
C LYS A 76 -29.08 25.16 -19.50
N LEU A 77 -28.33 25.91 -18.70
CA LEU A 77 -28.84 26.85 -17.69
C LEU A 77 -29.76 27.94 -18.26
N GLU A 78 -29.40 28.54 -19.40
CA GLU A 78 -30.25 29.54 -20.07
C GLU A 78 -31.63 29.00 -20.45
N LYS A 79 -31.68 27.80 -21.03
CA LYS A 79 -32.94 27.15 -21.42
C LYS A 79 -33.76 26.76 -20.19
N ALA A 80 -33.11 26.28 -19.14
CA ALA A 80 -33.77 25.97 -17.88
C ALA A 80 -34.40 27.22 -17.24
N ARG A 81 -33.65 28.33 -17.26
CA ARG A 81 -34.11 29.65 -16.77
C ARG A 81 -35.34 30.14 -17.52
N GLU A 82 -35.35 30.03 -18.84
CA GLU A 82 -36.49 30.43 -19.69
C GLU A 82 -37.75 29.60 -19.38
N ASP A 83 -37.61 28.28 -19.28
CA ASP A 83 -38.71 27.39 -18.91
C ASP A 83 -39.23 27.72 -17.49
N TYR A 84 -38.35 27.92 -16.51
CA TYR A 84 -38.77 28.29 -15.15
C TYR A 84 -39.40 29.68 -15.05
N LYS A 85 -38.95 30.66 -15.85
CA LYS A 85 -39.63 31.97 -15.98
C LYS A 85 -41.04 31.82 -16.53
N THR A 86 -41.24 30.93 -17.51
CA THR A 86 -42.55 30.62 -18.08
C THR A 86 -43.46 29.98 -17.03
N VAL A 87 -42.95 29.00 -16.27
CA VAL A 87 -43.67 28.38 -15.15
C VAL A 87 -44.06 29.43 -14.11
N HIS A 88 -43.11 30.29 -13.70
CA HIS A 88 -43.36 31.33 -12.70
C HIS A 88 -44.41 32.35 -13.15
N LYS A 89 -44.40 32.74 -14.43
CA LYS A 89 -45.40 33.65 -15.00
C LYS A 89 -46.83 33.10 -14.87
N HIS A 90 -47.00 31.78 -15.01
CA HIS A 90 -48.31 31.13 -14.97
C HIS A 90 -48.75 30.75 -13.54
N GLU A 91 -47.86 30.14 -12.76
CA GLU A 91 -48.20 29.62 -11.42
C GLU A 91 -48.03 30.67 -10.31
N LYS A 92 -47.13 31.65 -10.49
CA LYS A 92 -46.77 32.69 -9.50
C LYS A 92 -46.46 32.17 -8.10
N ASN A 93 -45.92 30.95 -8.01
CA ASN A 93 -45.55 30.31 -6.75
C ASN A 93 -44.09 30.59 -6.36
N SER A 94 -43.76 30.35 -5.09
CA SER A 94 -42.41 30.50 -4.55
C SER A 94 -41.43 29.46 -5.11
N GLU A 95 -41.90 28.25 -5.42
CA GLU A 95 -41.07 27.15 -5.92
C GLU A 95 -40.42 27.50 -7.27
N SER A 96 -41.19 28.03 -8.23
CA SER A 96 -40.66 28.43 -9.53
C SER A 96 -39.63 29.56 -9.41
N LYS A 97 -39.81 30.49 -8.46
CA LYS A 97 -38.83 31.54 -8.16
C LYS A 97 -37.54 30.94 -7.59
N GLN A 98 -37.63 30.03 -6.63
CA GLN A 98 -36.47 29.33 -6.06
C GLN A 98 -35.67 28.58 -7.13
N LYS A 99 -36.34 27.99 -8.13
CA LYS A 99 -35.66 27.34 -9.26
C LYS A 99 -34.89 28.34 -10.14
N ILE A 100 -35.43 29.54 -10.38
CA ILE A 100 -34.72 30.61 -11.10
C ILE A 100 -33.50 31.10 -10.30
N ASP A 101 -33.67 31.29 -8.99
CA ASP A 101 -32.57 31.70 -8.10
C ASP A 101 -31.49 30.61 -8.04
N LEU A 102 -31.88 29.33 -8.02
CA LEU A 102 -30.96 28.18 -8.08
C LEU A 102 -30.15 28.18 -9.38
N VAL A 103 -30.77 28.42 -10.54
CA VAL A 103 -30.02 28.53 -11.82
C VAL A 103 -28.95 29.62 -11.72
N THR A 104 -29.29 30.77 -11.14
CA THR A 104 -28.36 31.90 -10.95
C THR A 104 -27.20 31.51 -10.02
N ASN A 105 -27.48 30.82 -8.91
CA ASN A 105 -26.43 30.33 -8.03
C ASN A 105 -25.49 29.34 -8.71
N ILE A 106 -26.02 28.45 -9.56
CA ILE A 106 -25.21 27.49 -10.31
C ILE A 106 -24.32 28.21 -11.33
N GLU A 107 -24.83 29.21 -12.05
CA GLU A 107 -24.02 30.04 -12.95
C GLU A 107 -22.86 30.70 -12.19
N THR A 108 -23.13 31.32 -11.05
CA THR A 108 -22.10 31.92 -10.19
C THR A 108 -21.08 30.89 -9.68
N TRP A 109 -21.51 29.68 -9.30
CA TRP A 109 -20.57 28.62 -8.93
C TRP A 109 -19.69 28.19 -10.11
N LEU A 110 -20.24 28.11 -11.32
CA LEU A 110 -19.46 27.78 -12.51
C LEU A 110 -18.48 28.89 -12.88
N GLU A 111 -18.85 30.16 -12.73
CA GLU A 111 -17.94 31.29 -12.90
C GLU A 111 -16.77 31.22 -11.92
N TYR A 112 -17.04 31.04 -10.62
CA TYR A 112 -15.98 30.85 -9.62
C TYR A 112 -15.12 29.62 -9.93
N ALA A 113 -15.74 28.48 -10.28
CA ALA A 113 -15.00 27.29 -10.67
C ALA A 113 -14.06 27.55 -11.87
N ASN A 114 -14.49 28.36 -12.83
CA ASN A 114 -13.68 28.72 -13.99
C ASN A 114 -12.52 29.63 -13.61
N ASP A 115 -12.78 30.67 -12.81
CA ASP A 115 -11.74 31.59 -12.33
C ASP A 115 -10.67 30.87 -11.50
N TYR A 116 -11.08 30.03 -10.54
CA TYR A 116 -10.14 29.22 -9.76
C TYR A 116 -9.35 28.25 -10.65
N PHE A 117 -10.00 27.64 -11.65
CA PHE A 117 -9.33 26.75 -12.60
C PHE A 117 -8.26 27.49 -13.42
N GLU A 118 -8.57 28.68 -13.93
CA GLU A 118 -7.64 29.50 -14.71
C GLU A 118 -6.46 30.01 -13.87
N ASN A 119 -6.68 30.22 -12.57
CA ASN A 119 -5.66 30.59 -11.60
C ASN A 119 -4.88 29.38 -11.03
N ASN A 120 -5.08 28.16 -11.55
CA ASN A 120 -4.50 26.90 -11.07
C ASN A 120 -4.85 26.52 -9.61
N ASP A 121 -5.89 27.13 -9.04
CA ASP A 121 -6.45 26.73 -7.74
C ASP A 121 -7.47 25.60 -7.94
N TYR A 122 -6.93 24.41 -8.21
CA TYR A 122 -7.72 23.23 -8.51
C TYR A 122 -8.58 22.75 -7.33
N SER A 123 -8.13 23.00 -6.10
CA SER A 123 -8.87 22.61 -4.89
C SER A 123 -10.17 23.39 -4.73
N ASN A 124 -10.12 24.72 -4.91
CA ASN A 124 -11.34 25.53 -4.87
C ASN A 124 -12.22 25.28 -6.11
N ALA A 125 -11.63 25.11 -7.30
CA ALA A 125 -12.37 24.73 -8.50
C ALA A 125 -13.18 23.43 -8.28
N VAL A 126 -12.59 22.39 -7.68
CA VAL A 126 -13.28 21.13 -7.32
C VAL A 126 -14.48 21.38 -6.41
N SER A 127 -14.35 22.25 -5.41
CA SER A 127 -15.43 22.58 -4.47
C SER A 127 -16.65 23.16 -5.18
N TYR A 128 -16.45 24.16 -6.03
CA TYR A 128 -17.54 24.78 -6.79
C TYR A 128 -18.10 23.88 -7.89
N LEU A 129 -17.25 23.14 -8.60
CA LEU A 129 -17.71 22.14 -9.58
C LEU A 129 -18.58 21.07 -8.92
N SER A 130 -18.23 20.64 -7.70
CA SER A 130 -19.03 19.64 -6.97
C SER A 130 -20.42 20.16 -6.63
N LYS A 131 -20.54 21.41 -6.16
CA LYS A 131 -21.85 22.06 -5.92
C LYS A 131 -22.68 22.14 -7.21
N ALA A 132 -22.07 22.50 -8.34
CA ALA A 132 -22.77 22.55 -9.61
C ALA A 132 -23.23 21.15 -10.09
N ILE A 133 -22.38 20.13 -9.94
CA ILE A 133 -22.65 18.75 -10.37
C ILE A 133 -23.80 18.11 -9.58
N GLU A 134 -24.03 18.50 -8.32
CA GLU A 134 -25.19 18.04 -7.54
C GLU A 134 -26.52 18.28 -8.28
N HIS A 135 -26.60 19.37 -9.04
CA HIS A 135 -27.77 19.73 -9.85
C HIS A 135 -27.61 19.37 -11.34
N CYS A 136 -26.38 19.41 -11.86
CA CYS A 136 -26.04 19.21 -13.27
C CYS A 136 -25.51 17.79 -13.57
N GLN A 137 -26.23 16.77 -13.12
CA GLN A 137 -25.77 15.37 -13.12
C GLN A 137 -25.58 14.75 -14.52
N TRP A 138 -26.14 15.35 -15.57
CA TRP A 138 -26.03 14.90 -16.97
C TRP A 138 -25.12 15.80 -17.80
N ALA A 139 -24.17 16.49 -17.16
CA ALA A 139 -23.25 17.42 -17.78
C ALA A 139 -21.82 16.85 -17.87
N PRO A 140 -21.48 16.07 -18.92
CA PRO A 140 -20.18 15.41 -19.04
C PRO A 140 -18.98 16.37 -19.01
N HIS A 141 -19.15 17.60 -19.51
CA HIS A 141 -18.09 18.60 -19.50
C HIS A 141 -17.67 19.04 -18.08
N LEU A 142 -18.60 19.04 -17.11
CA LEU A 142 -18.29 19.37 -15.72
C LEU A 142 -17.47 18.28 -15.05
N TYR A 143 -17.83 17.00 -15.27
CA TYR A 143 -17.04 15.86 -14.82
C TYR A 143 -15.65 15.86 -15.47
N LYS A 144 -15.55 16.14 -16.78
CA LYS A 144 -14.25 16.27 -17.47
C LYS A 144 -13.39 17.36 -16.82
N LYS A 145 -13.96 18.54 -16.56
CA LYS A 145 -13.22 19.66 -15.93
C LYS A 145 -12.78 19.33 -14.50
N ARG A 146 -13.66 18.73 -13.69
CA ARG A 146 -13.33 18.34 -12.32
C ARG A 146 -12.31 17.19 -12.27
N ALA A 147 -12.37 16.25 -13.21
CA ALA A 147 -11.37 15.20 -13.36
C ALA A 147 -9.97 15.78 -13.61
N VAL A 148 -9.86 16.80 -14.48
CA VAL A 148 -8.60 17.51 -14.72
C VAL A 148 -8.09 18.16 -13.42
N CYS A 149 -8.96 18.83 -12.65
CA CYS A 149 -8.55 19.38 -11.36
C CYS A 149 -8.02 18.30 -10.40
N TYR A 150 -8.68 17.13 -10.36
CA TYR A 150 -8.22 16.01 -9.54
C TYR A 150 -6.86 15.47 -10.01
N GLU A 151 -6.60 15.43 -11.31
CA GLU A 151 -5.28 15.03 -11.83
C GLU A 151 -4.18 15.98 -11.36
N GLU A 152 -4.40 17.29 -11.48
CA GLU A 152 -3.44 18.31 -11.09
C GLU A 152 -3.19 18.34 -9.57
N ASN A 153 -4.22 18.00 -8.77
CA ASN A 153 -4.08 17.78 -7.33
C ASN A 153 -3.41 16.43 -6.95
N GLY A 154 -3.14 15.55 -7.91
CA GLY A 154 -2.62 14.20 -7.66
C GLY A 154 -3.67 13.18 -7.15
N GLU A 155 -4.95 13.54 -7.14
CA GLU A 155 -6.08 12.70 -6.73
C GLU A 155 -6.57 11.77 -7.87
N ILE A 156 -5.64 11.01 -8.45
CA ILE A 156 -5.84 10.23 -9.69
C ILE A 156 -7.07 9.31 -9.65
N GLN A 157 -7.34 8.66 -8.52
CA GLN A 157 -8.49 7.75 -8.39
C GLN A 157 -9.84 8.47 -8.50
N LYS A 158 -9.92 9.72 -8.01
CA LYS A 158 -11.12 10.57 -8.16
C LYS A 158 -11.28 11.02 -9.62
N ALA A 159 -10.18 11.39 -10.27
CA ALA A 159 -10.19 11.71 -11.70
C ALA A 159 -10.70 10.54 -12.57
N ILE A 160 -10.22 9.31 -12.33
CA ILE A 160 -10.71 8.10 -13.01
C ILE A 160 -12.23 7.93 -12.83
N THR A 161 -12.75 8.22 -11.63
CA THR A 161 -14.17 8.10 -11.32
C THR A 161 -15.01 9.10 -12.13
N ASP A 162 -14.57 10.36 -12.20
CA ASP A 162 -15.24 11.39 -12.99
C ASP A 162 -15.17 11.09 -14.50
N PHE A 163 -14.02 10.66 -15.02
CA PHE A 163 -13.92 10.25 -16.42
C PHE A 163 -14.83 9.06 -16.77
N ARG A 164 -15.00 8.10 -15.86
CA ARG A 164 -15.98 7.00 -16.03
C ARG A 164 -17.42 7.51 -16.06
N ALA A 165 -17.73 8.63 -15.39
CA ALA A 165 -19.03 9.27 -15.54
C ALA A 165 -19.17 9.87 -16.95
N VAL A 166 -18.12 10.50 -17.48
CA VAL A 166 -18.10 11.03 -18.86
C VAL A 166 -18.36 9.93 -19.89
N THR A 167 -17.70 8.76 -19.77
CA THR A 167 -17.88 7.64 -20.70
C THR A 167 -19.28 7.04 -20.69
N LYS A 168 -20.04 7.23 -19.60
CA LYS A 168 -21.44 6.79 -19.50
C LYS A 168 -22.41 7.82 -20.10
N LEU A 169 -22.04 9.09 -20.07
CA LEU A 169 -22.87 10.21 -20.53
C LEU A 169 -22.66 10.55 -22.01
N THR A 170 -21.55 10.12 -22.62
CA THR A 170 -21.17 10.46 -24.00
C THR A 170 -20.86 9.23 -24.83
N SER A 171 -21.33 9.21 -26.08
CA SER A 171 -21.09 8.12 -27.03
C SER A 171 -19.69 8.18 -27.64
N ASP A 172 -19.18 9.38 -27.91
CA ASP A 172 -17.81 9.61 -28.38
C ASP A 172 -16.90 9.88 -27.18
N SER A 173 -16.31 8.80 -26.67
CA SER A 173 -15.45 8.80 -25.49
C SER A 173 -14.04 8.29 -25.79
N ARG A 174 -13.62 8.28 -27.06
CA ARG A 174 -12.32 7.72 -27.48
C ARG A 174 -11.17 8.32 -26.68
N GLU A 175 -11.11 9.66 -26.60
CA GLU A 175 -10.08 10.39 -25.86
C GLU A 175 -10.10 10.04 -24.37
N ILE A 176 -11.30 9.89 -23.79
CA ILE A 176 -11.49 9.60 -22.37
C ILE A 176 -11.03 8.18 -22.04
N PHE A 177 -11.34 7.19 -22.87
CA PHE A 177 -10.86 5.81 -22.67
C PHE A 177 -9.33 5.72 -22.70
N LEU A 178 -8.69 6.42 -23.64
CA LEU A 178 -7.24 6.54 -23.68
C LEU A 178 -6.69 7.21 -22.42
N LYS A 179 -7.30 8.31 -21.97
CA LYS A 179 -6.91 9.04 -20.76
C LYS A 179 -7.01 8.16 -19.51
N VAL A 180 -8.15 7.50 -19.29
CA VAL A 180 -8.36 6.60 -18.14
C VAL A 180 -7.41 5.41 -18.18
N SER A 181 -7.13 4.88 -19.38
CA SER A 181 -6.13 3.82 -19.55
C SER A 181 -4.74 4.27 -19.10
N LYS A 182 -4.29 5.46 -19.53
CA LYS A 182 -3.02 6.05 -19.10
C LYS A 182 -2.96 6.30 -17.59
N LEU A 183 -4.07 6.73 -16.97
CA LEU A 183 -4.15 6.92 -15.52
C LEU A 183 -4.05 5.61 -14.74
N HIS A 184 -4.74 4.55 -15.17
CA HIS A 184 -4.58 3.23 -14.56
C HIS A 184 -3.15 2.72 -14.68
N TYR A 185 -2.54 2.90 -15.85
CA TYR A 185 -1.14 2.56 -16.06
C TYR A 185 -0.22 3.33 -15.11
N LEU A 186 -0.42 4.65 -14.92
CA LEU A 186 0.34 5.47 -13.97
C LEU A 186 0.25 4.94 -12.53
N LEU A 187 -0.91 4.42 -12.13
CA LEU A 187 -1.13 3.79 -10.82
C LEU A 187 -0.50 2.40 -10.69
N GLY A 188 0.11 1.86 -11.75
CA GLY A 188 0.67 0.52 -11.77
C GLY A 188 -0.30 -0.58 -12.23
N ASP A 189 -1.56 -0.24 -12.49
CA ASP A 189 -2.60 -1.20 -12.87
C ASP A 189 -2.68 -1.39 -14.39
N ALA A 190 -1.73 -2.17 -14.92
CA ALA A 190 -1.69 -2.53 -16.34
C ALA A 190 -2.93 -3.29 -16.83
N GLY A 191 -3.61 -4.03 -15.95
CA GLY A 191 -4.79 -4.82 -16.28
C GLY A 191 -6.01 -3.94 -16.53
N SER A 192 -6.30 -3.02 -15.60
CA SER A 192 -7.35 -2.03 -15.81
C SER A 192 -7.02 -1.11 -16.99
N ALA A 193 -5.76 -0.74 -17.18
CA ALA A 193 -5.33 0.02 -18.35
C ALA A 193 -5.65 -0.72 -19.66
N LEU A 194 -5.38 -2.03 -19.72
CA LEU A 194 -5.68 -2.86 -20.88
C LEU A 194 -7.18 -2.97 -21.17
N ILE A 195 -8.04 -3.00 -20.14
CA ILE A 195 -9.49 -3.00 -20.32
C ILE A 195 -9.92 -1.69 -21.01
N GLN A 196 -9.48 -0.54 -20.51
CA GLN A 196 -9.90 0.76 -21.03
C GLN A 196 -9.37 1.03 -22.44
N ILE A 197 -8.13 0.62 -22.74
CA ILE A 197 -7.57 0.85 -24.10
C ILE A 197 -8.24 -0.02 -25.16
N ARG A 198 -8.80 -1.19 -24.78
CA ARG A 198 -9.62 -2.01 -25.67
C ARG A 198 -10.93 -1.30 -26.02
N GLU A 199 -11.54 -0.57 -25.07
CA GLU A 199 -12.71 0.26 -25.37
C GLU A 199 -12.36 1.40 -26.33
N CYS A 200 -11.18 2.03 -26.20
CA CYS A 200 -10.70 3.00 -27.21
C CYS A 200 -10.67 2.37 -28.62
N LEU A 201 -10.04 1.21 -28.76
CA LEU A 201 -9.90 0.52 -30.05
C LEU A 201 -11.20 -0.08 -30.59
N LYS A 202 -12.21 -0.31 -29.74
CA LYS A 202 -13.56 -0.68 -30.20
C LYS A 202 -14.26 0.47 -30.89
N LEU A 203 -14.01 1.71 -30.44
CA LEU A 203 -14.56 2.91 -31.07
C LEU A 203 -13.82 3.26 -32.36
N ASP A 204 -12.49 3.11 -32.36
CA ASP A 204 -11.65 3.35 -33.54
C ASP A 204 -10.54 2.28 -33.64
N PRO A 205 -10.75 1.22 -34.46
CA PRO A 205 -9.77 0.15 -34.63
C PRO A 205 -8.45 0.58 -35.27
N ASP A 206 -8.43 1.68 -36.02
CA ASP A 206 -7.27 2.18 -36.76
C ASP A 206 -6.51 3.27 -35.99
N ASP A 207 -6.92 3.56 -34.74
CA ASP A 207 -6.26 4.55 -33.90
C ASP A 207 -4.83 4.14 -33.54
N LYS A 208 -3.86 4.87 -34.12
CA LYS A 208 -2.43 4.60 -33.92
C LYS A 208 -1.97 4.78 -32.48
N GLU A 209 -2.49 5.80 -31.78
CA GLU A 209 -2.05 6.11 -30.41
C GLU A 209 -2.55 5.02 -29.44
N CYS A 210 -3.83 4.69 -29.50
CA CYS A 210 -4.43 3.63 -28.70
C CYS A 210 -3.81 2.28 -29.02
N PHE A 211 -3.48 2.00 -30.29
CA PHE A 211 -2.86 0.72 -30.66
C PHE A 211 -1.42 0.59 -30.14
N VAL A 212 -0.61 1.65 -30.21
CA VAL A 212 0.74 1.67 -29.64
C VAL A 212 0.69 1.45 -28.12
N PHE A 213 -0.20 2.16 -27.44
CA PHE A 213 -0.35 2.01 -25.98
C PHE A 213 -0.89 0.62 -25.60
N PHE A 214 -1.87 0.11 -26.35
CA PHE A 214 -2.41 -1.25 -26.19
C PHE A 214 -1.33 -2.33 -26.23
N LYS A 215 -0.41 -2.27 -27.20
CA LYS A 215 0.71 -3.23 -27.29
C LYS A 215 1.56 -3.23 -26.03
N LYS A 216 1.85 -2.04 -25.48
CA LYS A 216 2.63 -1.87 -24.25
C LYS A 216 1.91 -2.50 -23.06
N VAL A 217 0.69 -2.08 -22.77
CA VAL A 217 -0.07 -2.57 -21.59
C VAL A 217 -0.44 -4.05 -21.72
N LYS A 218 -0.75 -4.53 -22.92
CA LYS A 218 -1.01 -5.97 -23.17
C LYS A 218 0.20 -6.84 -22.87
N LYS A 219 1.41 -6.37 -23.20
CA LYS A 219 2.65 -7.11 -22.90
C LYS A 219 2.87 -7.19 -21.39
N LEU A 220 2.71 -6.07 -20.68
CA LEU A 220 2.89 -5.99 -19.23
C LEU A 220 1.86 -6.86 -18.48
N ASP A 221 0.59 -6.74 -18.85
CA ASP A 221 -0.51 -7.54 -18.28
C ASP A 221 -0.27 -9.04 -18.47
N LYS A 222 0.12 -9.47 -19.68
CA LYS A 222 0.46 -10.87 -19.97
C LYS A 222 1.66 -11.37 -19.13
N LEU A 223 2.67 -10.54 -18.91
CA LEU A 223 3.82 -10.92 -18.07
C LEU A 223 3.40 -11.07 -16.61
N ARG A 224 2.56 -10.18 -16.10
CA ARG A 224 1.98 -10.25 -14.75
C ARG A 224 1.14 -11.53 -14.57
N GLU A 225 0.24 -11.84 -15.50
CA GLU A 225 -0.53 -13.09 -15.47
C GLU A 225 0.38 -14.34 -15.44
N GLN A 226 1.53 -14.29 -16.12
CA GLN A 226 2.51 -15.38 -16.09
C GLN A 226 3.23 -15.47 -14.74
N ILE A 227 3.60 -14.34 -14.14
CA ILE A 227 4.19 -14.27 -12.79
C ILE A 227 3.23 -14.91 -11.78
N ASP A 228 1.96 -14.46 -11.76
CA ASP A 228 0.94 -14.99 -10.83
C ASP A 228 0.79 -16.51 -11.01
N LYS A 229 0.70 -16.98 -12.26
CA LYS A 229 0.63 -18.43 -12.57
C LYS A 229 1.86 -19.22 -12.13
N PHE A 230 3.06 -18.65 -12.20
CA PHE A 230 4.28 -19.32 -11.73
C PHE A 230 4.37 -19.33 -10.21
N ILE A 231 3.90 -18.29 -9.53
CA ILE A 231 3.76 -18.25 -8.07
C ILE A 231 2.81 -19.34 -7.59
N GLU A 232 1.62 -19.46 -8.20
CA GLU A 232 0.65 -20.52 -7.89
C GLU A 232 1.25 -21.93 -8.06
N LYS A 233 2.04 -22.12 -9.12
CA LYS A 233 2.73 -23.38 -9.40
C LYS A 233 4.04 -23.57 -8.62
N LYS A 234 4.43 -22.62 -7.77
CA LYS A 234 5.67 -22.63 -6.99
C LYS A 234 6.93 -22.78 -7.86
N LYS A 235 6.90 -22.19 -9.06
CA LYS A 235 7.98 -22.17 -10.06
C LYS A 235 8.76 -20.86 -9.94
N TRP A 236 9.63 -20.80 -8.93
CA TRP A 236 10.26 -19.54 -8.49
C TRP A 236 11.27 -18.98 -9.49
N MET A 237 12.05 -19.84 -10.16
CA MET A 237 13.01 -19.39 -11.17
C MET A 237 12.30 -18.82 -12.39
N GLU A 238 11.24 -19.48 -12.87
CA GLU A 238 10.45 -18.96 -13.99
C GLU A 238 9.69 -17.68 -13.61
N CYS A 239 9.26 -17.54 -12.34
CA CYS A 239 8.74 -16.26 -11.83
C CYS A 239 9.79 -15.14 -11.97
N LEU A 240 11.02 -15.37 -11.52
CA LEU A 240 12.11 -14.38 -11.58
C LEU A 240 12.50 -14.03 -13.01
N GLU A 241 12.49 -14.99 -13.94
CA GLU A 241 12.70 -14.70 -15.36
C GLU A 241 11.66 -13.70 -15.88
N LYS A 242 10.40 -13.85 -15.47
CA LYS A 242 9.31 -12.94 -15.86
C LYS A 242 9.39 -11.57 -15.20
N THR A 243 9.80 -11.47 -13.93
CA THR A 243 10.03 -10.15 -13.32
C THR A 243 11.12 -9.38 -14.06
N VAL A 244 12.21 -10.04 -14.47
CA VAL A 244 13.27 -9.44 -15.31
C VAL A 244 12.74 -8.99 -16.68
N GLU A 245 11.84 -9.75 -17.30
CA GLU A 245 11.19 -9.32 -18.55
C GLU A 245 10.32 -8.07 -18.35
N VAL A 246 9.65 -7.93 -17.21
CA VAL A 246 8.87 -6.72 -16.88
C VAL A 246 9.80 -5.51 -16.69
N PHE A 247 10.89 -5.63 -15.92
CA PHE A 247 11.87 -4.54 -15.75
C PHE A 247 12.50 -4.09 -17.07
N LYS A 248 12.66 -5.00 -18.05
CA LYS A 248 13.12 -4.65 -19.39
C LYS A 248 12.05 -3.95 -20.22
N ALA A 249 10.79 -4.35 -20.05
CA ALA A 249 9.65 -3.81 -20.79
C ALA A 249 9.20 -2.44 -20.24
N GLU A 250 9.40 -2.18 -18.95
CA GLU A 250 8.97 -0.96 -18.28
C GLU A 250 10.06 -0.35 -17.40
N LYS A 251 10.60 0.79 -17.84
CA LYS A 251 11.72 1.48 -17.20
C LYS A 251 11.34 2.81 -16.55
N GLU A 252 10.19 3.37 -16.90
CA GLU A 252 9.80 4.74 -16.53
C GLU A 252 8.79 4.74 -15.40
N ASN A 253 7.87 3.78 -15.40
CA ASN A 253 6.82 3.71 -14.39
C ASN A 253 7.31 3.04 -13.10
N GLU A 254 7.65 3.87 -12.11
CA GLU A 254 8.12 3.45 -10.79
C GLU A 254 7.11 2.55 -10.06
N ARG A 255 5.79 2.80 -10.18
CA ARG A 255 4.76 1.98 -9.53
C ARG A 255 4.77 0.54 -10.06
N ILE A 256 4.88 0.36 -11.37
CA ILE A 256 5.00 -0.96 -11.99
C ILE A 256 6.31 -1.63 -11.58
N GLN A 257 7.41 -0.87 -11.49
CA GLN A 257 8.69 -1.42 -11.03
C GLN A 257 8.61 -1.90 -9.58
N LEU A 258 8.08 -1.09 -8.67
CA LEU A 258 7.93 -1.45 -7.26
C LEU A 258 6.98 -2.65 -7.07
N ASP A 259 5.86 -2.71 -7.81
CA ASP A 259 4.98 -3.89 -7.79
C ASP A 259 5.69 -5.14 -8.34
N THR A 260 6.51 -4.98 -9.38
CA THR A 260 7.37 -6.07 -9.88
C THR A 260 8.42 -6.50 -8.85
N MET A 261 8.98 -5.56 -8.09
CA MET A 261 9.90 -5.86 -6.98
C MET A 261 9.21 -6.59 -5.83
N ARG A 262 7.92 -6.34 -5.59
CA ARG A 262 7.12 -7.11 -4.62
C ARG A 262 7.02 -8.58 -5.03
N TYR A 263 6.77 -8.87 -6.31
CA TYR A 263 6.84 -10.25 -6.83
C TYR A 263 8.26 -10.83 -6.76
N SER A 264 9.28 -10.03 -7.10
CA SER A 264 10.69 -10.43 -7.06
C SER A 264 11.15 -10.80 -5.66
N CYS A 265 10.79 -10.00 -4.65
CA CYS A 265 11.01 -10.26 -3.22
C CYS A 265 10.53 -11.67 -2.82
N LYS A 266 9.26 -11.97 -3.10
CA LYS A 266 8.65 -13.27 -2.80
C LYS A 266 9.35 -14.42 -3.52
N CYS A 267 9.59 -14.26 -4.83
CA CYS A 267 10.19 -15.32 -5.64
C CYS A 267 11.66 -15.55 -5.30
N ASN A 268 12.45 -14.50 -5.00
CA ASN A 268 13.83 -14.62 -4.54
C ASN A 268 13.89 -15.32 -3.19
N MET A 269 13.04 -14.95 -2.24
CA MET A 269 13.02 -15.58 -0.93
C MET A 269 12.67 -17.07 -1.06
N LYS A 270 11.60 -17.42 -1.79
CA LYS A 270 11.22 -18.84 -1.98
C LYS A 270 12.21 -19.65 -2.82
N ALA A 271 13.02 -18.99 -3.65
CA ALA A 271 14.14 -19.61 -4.38
C ALA A 271 15.42 -19.76 -3.52
N GLY A 272 15.50 -19.12 -2.35
CA GLY A 272 16.68 -19.13 -1.49
C GLY A 272 17.74 -18.08 -1.84
N HIS A 273 17.42 -17.12 -2.71
CA HIS A 273 18.27 -15.97 -3.03
C HIS A 273 18.12 -14.87 -1.96
N THR A 274 18.73 -15.09 -0.80
CA THR A 274 18.48 -14.30 0.42
C THR A 274 18.86 -12.83 0.28
N ALA A 275 20.03 -12.53 -0.29
CA ALA A 275 20.52 -11.16 -0.44
C ALA A 275 19.63 -10.33 -1.38
N GLU A 276 19.24 -10.91 -2.52
CA GLU A 276 18.33 -10.29 -3.48
C GLU A 276 16.93 -10.11 -2.90
N ALA A 277 16.44 -11.09 -2.14
CA ALA A 277 15.16 -10.98 -1.44
C ALA A 277 15.16 -9.80 -0.47
N ILE A 278 16.15 -9.72 0.44
CA ILE A 278 16.25 -8.63 1.42
C ILE A 278 16.28 -7.26 0.73
N ARG A 279 17.06 -7.13 -0.34
CA ARG A 279 17.15 -5.90 -1.14
C ARG A 279 15.78 -5.54 -1.72
N ASP A 280 15.15 -6.47 -2.44
CA ASP A 280 13.91 -6.20 -3.17
C ASP A 280 12.76 -5.90 -2.21
N CYS A 281 12.60 -6.68 -1.14
CA CYS A 281 11.57 -6.45 -0.12
C CYS A 281 11.77 -5.09 0.58
N SER A 282 13.02 -4.70 0.84
CA SER A 282 13.31 -3.42 1.50
C SER A 282 12.96 -2.22 0.63
N GLU A 283 13.19 -2.31 -0.68
CA GLU A 283 12.83 -1.24 -1.61
C GLU A 283 11.31 -1.06 -1.70
N VAL A 284 10.56 -2.18 -1.68
CA VAL A 284 9.09 -2.18 -1.67
C VAL A 284 8.55 -1.55 -0.38
N LEU A 285 9.05 -1.97 0.78
CA LEU A 285 8.60 -1.43 2.07
C LEU A 285 8.96 0.05 2.23
N LYS A 286 10.06 0.50 1.60
CA LYS A 286 10.48 1.90 1.66
C LYS A 286 9.65 2.82 0.75
N ASN A 287 9.39 2.41 -0.49
CA ASN A 287 8.87 3.32 -1.52
C ASN A 287 7.43 3.00 -1.98
N LEU A 288 6.92 1.80 -1.72
CA LEU A 288 5.57 1.40 -2.11
C LEU A 288 4.61 1.42 -0.92
N ASN A 289 4.87 0.58 0.09
CA ASN A 289 4.02 0.42 1.27
C ASN A 289 4.82 -0.18 2.42
N ALA A 290 5.08 0.60 3.47
CA ALA A 290 5.82 0.15 4.66
C ALA A 290 5.09 -0.91 5.50
N ASP A 291 3.77 -1.02 5.31
CA ASP A 291 2.89 -1.90 6.06
C ASP A 291 2.36 -3.05 5.20
N ASP A 292 3.06 -3.41 4.12
CA ASP A 292 2.74 -4.62 3.36
C ASP A 292 3.14 -5.86 4.17
N VAL A 293 2.13 -6.48 4.79
CA VAL A 293 2.27 -7.64 5.67
C VAL A 293 2.95 -8.82 4.97
N GLU A 294 2.62 -9.08 3.71
CA GLU A 294 3.22 -10.20 2.96
C GLU A 294 4.72 -9.97 2.74
N VAL A 295 5.09 -8.74 2.38
CA VAL A 295 6.49 -8.37 2.13
C VAL A 295 7.30 -8.33 3.42
N LEU A 296 6.72 -7.89 4.54
CA LEU A 296 7.36 -7.97 5.86
C LEU A 296 7.66 -9.43 6.24
N VAL A 297 6.71 -10.33 6.03
CA VAL A 297 6.89 -11.76 6.31
C VAL A 297 7.96 -12.38 5.40
N ASP A 298 7.90 -12.11 4.09
CA ASP A 298 8.90 -12.62 3.15
C ASP A 298 10.31 -12.10 3.49
N ARG A 299 10.44 -10.82 3.89
CA ARG A 299 11.73 -10.26 4.33
C ARG A 299 12.21 -10.85 5.66
N ALA A 300 11.31 -11.09 6.62
CA ALA A 300 11.64 -11.73 7.88
C ALA A 300 12.14 -13.17 7.67
N GLU A 301 11.51 -13.94 6.77
CA GLU A 301 11.98 -15.27 6.37
C GLU A 301 13.39 -15.20 5.76
N ALA A 302 13.65 -14.22 4.89
CA ALA A 302 14.97 -14.01 4.30
C ALA A 302 16.03 -13.64 5.37
N TYR A 303 15.69 -12.80 6.36
CA TYR A 303 16.58 -12.49 7.48
C TYR A 303 16.88 -13.67 8.38
N ILE A 304 15.94 -14.61 8.57
CA ILE A 304 16.21 -15.86 9.29
C ILE A 304 17.26 -16.69 8.54
N LEU A 305 17.17 -16.78 7.21
CA LEU A 305 18.15 -17.51 6.40
C LEU A 305 19.52 -16.82 6.36
N ASP A 306 19.55 -15.49 6.51
CA ASP A 306 20.76 -14.67 6.64
C ASP A 306 21.31 -14.64 8.08
N GLU A 307 20.70 -15.37 9.01
CA GLU A 307 21.02 -15.38 10.46
C GLU A 307 20.91 -14.01 11.15
N ASN A 308 20.26 -13.04 10.52
CA ASN A 308 19.96 -11.73 11.10
C ASN A 308 18.65 -11.78 11.90
N TYR A 309 18.68 -12.51 13.01
CA TYR A 309 17.49 -12.80 13.80
C TYR A 309 16.86 -11.56 14.45
N GLU A 310 17.66 -10.54 14.78
CA GLU A 310 17.15 -9.26 15.27
C GLU A 310 16.23 -8.59 14.24
N ALA A 311 16.67 -8.49 12.99
CA ALA A 311 15.87 -7.90 11.91
C ALA A 311 14.61 -8.73 11.63
N ALA A 312 14.73 -10.06 11.61
CA ALA A 312 13.58 -10.95 11.44
C ALA A 312 12.51 -10.76 12.53
N VAL A 313 12.93 -10.63 13.80
CA VAL A 313 11.99 -10.39 14.91
C VAL A 313 11.28 -9.03 14.75
N ASN A 314 11.98 -8.00 14.30
CA ASN A 314 11.37 -6.68 14.10
C ASN A 314 10.31 -6.69 13.00
N ASP A 315 10.59 -7.32 11.86
CA ASP A 315 9.64 -7.43 10.75
C ASP A 315 8.40 -8.27 11.16
N TYR A 316 8.59 -9.41 11.84
CA TYR A 316 7.46 -10.21 12.33
C TYR A 316 6.63 -9.49 13.40
N LYS A 317 7.25 -8.68 14.27
CA LYS A 317 6.51 -7.85 15.22
C LYS A 317 5.64 -6.84 14.49
N ARG A 318 6.19 -6.13 13.51
CA ARG A 318 5.42 -5.17 12.71
C ARG A 318 4.28 -5.85 11.96
N ALA A 319 4.54 -7.00 11.35
CA ALA A 319 3.51 -7.79 10.67
C ALA A 319 2.40 -8.26 11.64
N HIS A 320 2.75 -8.63 12.87
CA HIS A 320 1.79 -9.06 13.89
C HIS A 320 0.92 -7.90 14.41
N GLU A 321 1.47 -6.68 14.54
CA GLU A 321 0.71 -5.48 14.88
C GLU A 321 -0.34 -5.13 13.82
N LEU A 322 -0.06 -5.44 12.54
CA LEU A 322 -0.95 -5.17 11.42
C LEU A 322 -2.02 -6.26 11.24
N ASP A 323 -1.73 -7.51 11.65
CA ASP A 323 -2.61 -8.66 11.52
C ASP A 323 -2.48 -9.62 12.74
N GLU A 324 -3.07 -9.20 13.86
CA GLU A 324 -2.96 -9.89 15.16
C GLU A 324 -3.54 -11.32 15.13
N ASN A 325 -4.55 -11.56 14.28
CA ASN A 325 -5.28 -12.83 14.24
C ASN A 325 -4.60 -13.90 13.36
N ASN A 326 -3.45 -13.59 12.78
CA ASN A 326 -2.76 -14.48 11.86
C ASN A 326 -1.80 -15.42 12.60
N ASN A 327 -2.23 -16.67 12.74
CA ASN A 327 -1.46 -17.72 13.40
C ASN A 327 -0.08 -17.94 12.75
N SER A 328 0.03 -17.81 11.42
CA SER A 328 1.31 -18.03 10.72
C SER A 328 2.37 -16.99 11.08
N ILE A 329 1.96 -15.72 11.25
CA ILE A 329 2.83 -14.61 11.67
C ILE A 329 3.25 -14.81 13.12
N SER A 330 2.32 -15.23 13.99
CA SER A 330 2.60 -15.52 15.41
C SER A 330 3.61 -16.66 15.56
N GLU A 331 3.45 -17.74 14.80
CA GLU A 331 4.40 -18.86 14.76
C GLU A 331 5.78 -18.43 14.22
N GLY A 332 5.80 -17.61 13.16
CA GLY A 332 7.01 -17.01 12.61
C GLY A 332 7.76 -16.15 13.63
N LEU A 333 7.05 -15.28 14.35
CA LEU A 333 7.59 -14.45 15.41
C LEU A 333 8.21 -15.28 16.54
N GLN A 334 7.49 -16.31 17.03
CA GLN A 334 7.99 -17.20 18.07
C GLN A 334 9.24 -17.96 17.61
N LYS A 335 9.27 -18.41 16.34
CA LYS A 335 10.45 -19.05 15.74
C LYS A 335 11.64 -18.08 15.70
N ALA A 336 11.45 -16.85 15.21
CA ALA A 336 12.49 -15.84 15.14
C ALA A 336 13.05 -15.49 16.53
N GLN A 337 12.18 -15.31 17.53
CA GLN A 337 12.58 -15.05 18.92
C GLN A 337 13.36 -16.22 19.53
N ARG A 338 12.95 -17.46 19.26
CA ARG A 338 13.67 -18.65 19.73
C ARG A 338 15.07 -18.72 19.12
N LEU A 339 15.20 -18.47 17.82
CA LEU A 339 16.48 -18.46 17.12
C LEU A 339 17.38 -17.31 17.62
N LEU A 340 16.82 -16.13 17.85
CA LEU A 340 17.51 -15.00 18.47
C LEU A 340 18.01 -15.33 19.89
N LYS A 341 17.20 -16.02 20.70
CA LYS A 341 17.62 -16.47 22.02
C LYS A 341 18.72 -17.52 21.93
N GLN A 342 18.64 -18.43 20.96
CA GLN A 342 19.69 -19.44 20.72
C GLN A 342 20.99 -18.82 20.22
N SER A 343 20.95 -17.80 19.35
CA SER A 343 22.16 -17.13 18.84
C SER A 343 22.88 -16.33 19.94
N LYS A 344 22.13 -15.83 20.93
CA LYS A 344 22.68 -15.12 22.10
C LYS A 344 23.23 -16.06 23.19
N LYS A 345 22.81 -17.33 23.21
CA LYS A 345 23.33 -18.30 24.19
C LYS A 345 24.80 -18.60 23.92
N LYS A 346 25.64 -18.38 24.93
CA LYS A 346 27.06 -18.68 24.87
C LYS A 346 27.28 -20.17 25.10
N ASP A 347 28.01 -20.84 24.21
CA ASP A 347 28.50 -22.20 24.47
C ASP A 347 29.90 -22.15 25.09
N TYR A 348 29.95 -22.19 26.42
CA TYR A 348 31.20 -22.11 27.19
C TYR A 348 32.19 -23.23 26.85
N TYR A 349 31.72 -24.44 26.50
CA TYR A 349 32.60 -25.52 26.07
C TYR A 349 33.21 -25.22 24.70
N LYS A 350 32.41 -24.71 23.77
CA LYS A 350 32.87 -24.31 22.43
C LYS A 350 33.86 -23.14 22.51
N ILE A 351 33.63 -22.16 23.38
CA ILE A 351 34.55 -21.03 23.62
C ILE A 351 35.94 -21.52 24.05
N LEU A 352 36.01 -22.50 24.95
CA LEU A 352 37.28 -23.08 25.41
C LEU A 352 37.82 -24.21 24.51
N GLY A 353 37.08 -24.62 23.47
CA GLY A 353 37.46 -25.74 22.60
C GLY A 353 37.46 -27.10 23.30
N LEU A 354 36.55 -27.29 24.26
CA LEU A 354 36.46 -28.48 25.10
C LEU A 354 35.20 -29.31 24.77
N LYS A 355 35.25 -30.60 25.11
CA LYS A 355 34.07 -31.47 25.11
C LYS A 355 33.29 -31.29 26.42
N ARG A 356 31.98 -31.56 26.42
CA ARG A 356 31.11 -31.42 27.61
C ARG A 356 31.56 -32.26 28.82
N ASN A 357 32.26 -33.37 28.58
CA ASN A 357 32.82 -34.23 29.63
C ASN A 357 34.20 -33.77 30.16
N ALA A 358 34.67 -32.57 29.79
CA ALA A 358 35.96 -32.06 30.24
C ALA A 358 36.04 -31.91 31.77
N LYS A 359 37.19 -32.30 32.34
CA LYS A 359 37.47 -32.15 33.77
C LYS A 359 37.85 -30.69 34.08
N LYS A 360 37.71 -30.29 35.34
CA LYS A 360 38.12 -28.96 35.82
C LYS A 360 39.58 -28.62 35.47
N SER A 361 40.47 -29.62 35.46
CA SER A 361 41.87 -29.48 35.03
C SER A 361 42.01 -29.09 33.56
N ASP A 362 41.12 -29.60 32.70
CA ASP A 362 41.16 -29.35 31.25
C ASP A 362 40.62 -27.95 30.93
N VAL A 363 39.57 -27.52 31.65
CA VAL A 363 39.04 -26.15 31.64
C VAL A 363 40.14 -25.15 32.00
N MET A 364 40.88 -25.39 33.10
CA MET A 364 41.95 -24.49 33.53
C MET A 364 43.14 -24.46 32.55
N LYS A 365 43.47 -25.59 31.91
CA LYS A 365 44.52 -25.64 30.88
C LYS A 365 44.11 -24.86 29.63
N ALA A 366 42.89 -25.05 29.15
CA ALA A 366 42.34 -24.34 27.99
C ALA A 366 42.25 -22.83 28.26
N TYR A 367 41.73 -22.44 29.43
CA TYR A 367 41.68 -21.06 29.88
C TYR A 367 43.06 -20.39 29.85
N ARG A 368 44.08 -20.97 30.49
CA ARG A 368 45.44 -20.37 30.51
C ARG A 368 46.00 -20.18 29.10
N LYS A 369 45.79 -21.15 28.21
CA LYS A 369 46.24 -21.08 26.81
C LYS A 369 45.54 -19.98 26.03
N LEU A 370 44.22 -19.88 26.14
CA LEU A 370 43.41 -18.92 25.41
C LEU A 370 43.51 -17.51 25.99
N ALA A 371 43.53 -17.36 27.32
CA ALA A 371 43.74 -16.10 28.01
C ALA A 371 45.10 -15.48 27.66
N ARG A 372 46.17 -16.28 27.59
CA ARG A 372 47.48 -15.79 27.13
C ARG A 372 47.47 -15.39 25.67
N LYS A 373 46.69 -16.07 24.81
CA LYS A 373 46.60 -15.76 23.37
C LYS A 373 45.80 -14.48 23.12
N TRP A 374 44.67 -14.33 23.80
CA TRP A 374 43.70 -13.25 23.61
C TRP A 374 43.85 -12.10 24.62
N HIS A 375 44.97 -12.03 25.34
CA HIS A 375 45.25 -10.90 26.22
C HIS A 375 45.32 -9.60 25.39
N PRO A 376 44.61 -8.51 25.76
CA PRO A 376 44.58 -7.28 24.98
C PRO A 376 45.97 -6.69 24.67
N ASP A 377 46.94 -6.89 25.57
CA ASP A 377 48.34 -6.44 25.40
C ASP A 377 49.08 -7.10 24.22
N ASN A 378 48.56 -8.19 23.66
CA ASN A 378 49.16 -8.85 22.50
C ASN A 378 48.80 -8.17 21.17
N PHE A 379 47.87 -7.20 21.17
CA PHE A 379 47.33 -6.58 19.96
C PHE A 379 47.60 -5.08 19.96
N GLN A 380 48.14 -4.56 18.86
CA GLN A 380 48.53 -3.15 18.72
C GLN A 380 47.45 -2.29 18.05
N ASN A 381 46.58 -2.91 17.23
CA ASN A 381 45.48 -2.22 16.54
C ASN A 381 44.24 -2.15 17.44
N GLU A 382 43.62 -0.98 17.51
CA GLU A 382 42.44 -0.70 18.35
C GLU A 382 41.23 -1.61 18.01
N GLU A 383 41.02 -1.94 16.73
CA GLU A 383 39.96 -2.89 16.34
C GLU A 383 40.25 -4.32 16.79
N GLU A 384 41.51 -4.75 16.70
CA GLU A 384 41.94 -6.08 17.12
C GLU A 384 41.92 -6.20 18.64
N LYS A 385 42.28 -5.11 19.35
CA LYS A 385 42.22 -5.03 20.80
C LYS A 385 40.79 -5.15 21.31
N LYS A 386 39.82 -4.46 20.71
CA LYS A 386 38.39 -4.62 21.03
C LYS A 386 37.88 -6.04 20.79
N LYS A 387 38.31 -6.70 19.70
CA LYS A 387 37.99 -8.11 19.45
C LYS A 387 38.62 -9.02 20.51
N ALA A 388 39.87 -8.77 20.88
CA ALA A 388 40.59 -9.53 21.89
C ALA A 388 39.96 -9.37 23.29
N GLU A 389 39.57 -8.16 23.66
CA GLU A 389 38.85 -7.87 24.91
C GLU A 389 37.53 -8.66 24.98
N LYS A 390 36.72 -8.63 23.91
CA LYS A 390 35.47 -9.40 23.86
C LYS A 390 35.73 -10.91 24.02
N MET A 391 36.71 -11.44 23.29
CA MET A 391 37.10 -12.85 23.40
C MET A 391 37.63 -13.19 24.80
N PHE A 392 38.43 -12.32 25.41
CA PHE A 392 38.98 -12.52 26.74
C PHE A 392 37.88 -12.56 27.82
N ILE A 393 36.88 -11.68 27.71
CA ILE A 393 35.68 -11.69 28.57
C ILE A 393 34.93 -13.01 28.42
N ASP A 394 34.70 -13.48 27.19
CA ASP A 394 34.01 -14.75 26.93
C ASP A 394 34.79 -15.97 27.46
N ILE A 395 36.13 -15.95 27.34
CA ILE A 395 37.03 -16.98 27.88
C ILE A 395 37.00 -17.00 29.42
N ALA A 396 36.97 -15.82 30.05
CA ALA A 396 36.88 -15.69 31.51
C ALA A 396 35.52 -16.18 32.03
N ALA A 397 34.43 -15.76 31.38
CA ALA A 397 33.07 -16.23 31.68
C ALA A 397 32.97 -17.77 31.54
N ALA A 398 33.53 -18.34 30.47
CA ALA A 398 33.55 -19.79 30.28
C ALA A 398 34.34 -20.53 31.37
N LYS A 399 35.47 -19.98 31.83
CA LYS A 399 36.20 -20.53 32.97
C LYS A 399 35.37 -20.47 34.24
N GLU A 400 34.69 -19.35 34.50
CA GLU A 400 33.88 -19.19 35.71
C GLU A 400 32.77 -20.24 35.78
N VAL A 401 31.98 -20.36 34.70
CA VAL A 401 30.86 -21.31 34.63
C VAL A 401 31.33 -22.76 34.71
N LEU A 402 32.39 -23.12 33.98
CA LEU A 402 32.81 -24.52 33.87
C LEU A 402 33.70 -25.02 35.02
N THR A 403 34.18 -24.13 35.91
CA THR A 403 34.99 -24.51 37.09
C THR A 403 34.24 -24.53 38.40
N ASP A 404 33.07 -23.88 38.44
CA ASP A 404 32.11 -23.91 39.53
C ASP A 404 31.13 -25.10 39.33
N PRO A 405 31.04 -26.04 40.29
CA PRO A 405 30.18 -27.22 40.14
C PRO A 405 28.70 -26.92 39.95
N GLU A 406 28.17 -25.88 40.59
CA GLU A 406 26.76 -25.52 40.55
C GLU A 406 26.43 -24.81 39.23
N LYS A 407 27.22 -23.82 38.84
CA LYS A 407 27.06 -23.13 37.55
C LYS A 407 27.25 -24.08 36.37
N LYS A 408 28.22 -25.00 36.46
CA LYS A 408 28.42 -26.05 35.45
C LYS A 408 27.21 -26.95 35.34
N ALA A 409 26.65 -27.40 36.47
CA ALA A 409 25.45 -28.24 36.47
C ALA A 409 24.23 -27.51 35.89
N GLN A 410 24.02 -26.23 36.22
CA GLN A 410 22.98 -25.40 35.62
C GLN A 410 23.13 -25.32 34.09
N PHE A 411 24.35 -25.03 33.63
CA PHE A 411 24.68 -24.96 32.21
C PHE A 411 24.51 -26.29 31.48
N ASP A 412 24.95 -27.40 32.07
CA ASP A 412 24.78 -28.75 31.52
C ASP A 412 23.31 -29.16 31.45
N ASN A 413 22.46 -28.64 32.36
CA ASN A 413 21.00 -28.78 32.35
C ASN A 413 20.27 -27.78 31.43
N GLY A 414 20.99 -26.97 30.66
CA GLY A 414 20.44 -26.07 29.64
C GLY A 414 20.03 -24.67 30.12
N GLN A 415 20.35 -24.34 31.38
CA GLN A 415 20.18 -23.00 31.97
C GLN A 415 21.51 -22.26 31.92
N ASP A 416 21.58 -21.08 31.31
CA ASP A 416 22.82 -20.31 31.31
C ASP A 416 22.95 -19.52 32.62
N PRO A 417 23.90 -19.87 33.52
CA PRO A 417 24.04 -19.28 34.85
C PRO A 417 24.47 -17.80 34.82
N LEU A 418 24.91 -17.31 33.65
CA LEU A 418 25.27 -15.91 33.44
C LEU A 418 24.26 -15.17 32.55
N ASP A 419 23.12 -15.79 32.21
CA ASP A 419 22.05 -15.13 31.45
C ASP A 419 21.32 -14.08 32.33
N PRO A 420 21.33 -12.80 31.95
CA PRO A 420 20.67 -11.73 32.71
C PRO A 420 19.17 -11.98 32.95
N GLU A 421 18.48 -12.69 32.04
CA GLU A 421 17.05 -12.99 32.18
C GLU A 421 16.78 -14.10 33.20
N SER A 422 17.75 -15.01 33.44
CA SER A 422 17.60 -16.12 34.38
C SER A 422 17.69 -15.69 35.86
N GLN A 423 18.16 -14.47 36.13
CA GLN A 423 18.32 -13.92 37.49
C GLN A 423 17.10 -13.14 38.02
N GLN A 424 16.01 -13.02 37.26
CA GLN A 424 14.79 -12.34 37.74
C GLN A 424 13.99 -13.13 38.81
N GLY A 425 14.41 -14.35 39.16
CA GLY A 425 13.73 -15.22 40.13
C GLY A 425 14.33 -15.30 41.53
N SER A 426 15.38 -14.54 41.87
CA SER A 426 15.94 -14.53 43.24
C SER A 426 16.56 -13.19 43.57
N HIS A 427 16.04 -12.56 44.62
CA HIS A 427 16.56 -11.31 45.17
C HIS A 427 17.99 -11.49 45.70
N ALA A 428 18.98 -11.15 44.88
CA ALA A 428 20.28 -10.65 45.32
C ALA A 428 20.97 -10.01 44.12
N HIS A 429 21.21 -8.70 44.16
CA HIS A 429 22.17 -8.06 43.26
C HIS A 429 23.59 -8.53 43.64
N PRO A 430 24.42 -8.98 42.67
CA PRO A 430 25.83 -8.67 42.78
C PRO A 430 26.42 -8.36 41.40
N PHE A 431 26.08 -7.21 40.82
CA PHE A 431 26.90 -6.61 39.78
C PHE A 431 27.09 -5.11 40.05
N HIS A 432 27.64 -4.84 41.23
CA HIS A 432 28.25 -3.55 41.58
C HIS A 432 29.62 -3.76 42.26
N GLN A 433 30.42 -4.72 41.76
CA GLN A 433 31.87 -4.65 41.93
C GLN A 433 32.49 -4.44 40.54
N GLY A 434 32.89 -3.19 40.30
CA GLY A 434 33.27 -2.69 39.00
C GLY A 434 34.55 -3.32 38.47
N PHE A 435 34.47 -3.79 37.23
CA PHE A 435 35.62 -3.74 36.32
C PHE A 435 35.78 -2.29 35.86
N HIS A 436 36.46 -1.47 36.67
CA HIS A 436 36.99 -0.19 36.22
C HIS A 436 38.37 -0.43 35.59
N PHE A 437 38.38 -0.41 34.26
CA PHE A 437 39.61 -0.33 33.49
C PHE A 437 40.08 1.14 33.49
N HIS A 438 40.76 1.56 34.56
CA HIS A 438 41.47 2.83 34.57
C HIS A 438 42.97 2.58 34.37
N GLN A 439 43.44 3.08 33.24
CA GLN A 439 44.81 3.24 32.79
C GLN A 439 45.69 3.86 33.89
N GLY A 440 46.72 3.13 34.36
CA GLY A 440 47.86 3.70 35.07
C GLY A 440 48.31 2.95 36.33
N GLY A 441 49.57 2.51 36.35
CA GLY A 441 50.35 2.33 37.57
C GLY A 441 50.28 0.95 38.23
N PHE A 442 51.30 0.14 37.96
CA PHE A 442 51.64 -1.07 38.71
C PHE A 442 51.87 -0.74 40.20
N GLY A 443 51.11 -1.37 41.10
CA GLY A 443 51.30 -1.26 42.54
C GLY A 443 50.50 -2.29 43.32
N GLY A 444 51.16 -3.42 43.65
CA GLY A 444 50.85 -4.32 44.78
C GLY A 444 49.44 -4.91 44.88
N PHE A 445 49.26 -6.14 44.38
CA PHE A 445 48.20 -7.04 44.88
C PHE A 445 48.82 -8.02 45.87
N ASP A 446 48.54 -7.78 47.15
CA ASP A 446 48.86 -8.65 48.27
C ASP A 446 47.85 -9.79 48.33
N PHE A 447 48.33 -11.04 48.27
CA PHE A 447 47.52 -12.24 48.47
C PHE A 447 47.80 -12.76 49.89
N GLY A 448 46.99 -12.31 50.85
CA GLY A 448 46.99 -12.83 52.20
C GLY A 448 45.90 -13.90 52.39
N ASP A 449 46.26 -15.16 52.23
CA ASP A 449 45.64 -16.27 52.96
C ASP A 449 46.74 -17.21 53.47
N GLY A 450 46.63 -17.61 54.75
CA GLY A 450 47.47 -18.64 55.37
C GLY A 450 48.49 -18.13 56.39
N GLY A 451 48.21 -18.36 57.67
CA GLY A 451 49.05 -17.94 58.79
C GLY A 451 50.44 -18.57 58.89
N SER A 452 51.28 -17.88 59.67
CA SER A 452 52.43 -18.34 60.46
C SER A 452 53.59 -19.05 59.73
N PHE A 453 54.68 -18.31 59.43
CA PHE A 453 55.99 -18.43 60.11
C PHE A 453 57.09 -17.65 59.36
N GLY A 454 57.98 -17.03 60.14
CA GLY A 454 59.44 -16.99 59.96
C GLY A 454 60.01 -16.54 58.60
N GLY A 455 60.55 -15.33 58.57
CA GLY A 455 61.07 -14.68 57.36
C GLY A 455 62.39 -15.20 56.79
N PHE A 456 62.63 -14.81 55.54
CA PHE A 456 63.95 -14.66 54.94
C PHE A 456 63.88 -13.52 53.88
N LYS A 457 64.75 -12.52 54.02
CA LYS A 457 64.98 -11.44 53.05
C LYS A 457 65.98 -11.90 51.99
N PHE A 458 65.75 -11.53 50.73
CA PHE A 458 66.81 -11.28 49.76
C PHE A 458 66.55 -9.95 49.04
N THR A 459 67.57 -9.08 49.07
CA THR A 459 67.67 -7.81 48.35
C THR A 459 68.25 -8.06 46.96
N PHE A 460 67.66 -7.44 45.94
CA PHE A 460 68.22 -7.41 44.58
C PHE A 460 69.34 -6.38 44.48
N GLY A 461 70.44 -6.80 43.85
CA GLY A 461 71.32 -5.94 43.07
C GLY A 461 71.01 -6.09 41.59
#